data_AF-A0A951H7Z2-F1
#
_entry.id   AF-A0A951H7Z2-F1
#
_cell.length_a   1.000
_cell.length_b   1.000
_cell.length_c   1.000
_cell.angle_alpha   90.00
_cell.angle_beta   90.00
_cell.angle_gamma   90.00
#
_symmetry.space_group_name_H-M   'P 1'
#
loop_
_entity.id
_entity.type
_entity.pdbx_description
1 polymer ?
#
loop_
_entity_poly.entity_id
_entity_poly.type
_entity_poly.pdbx_seq_one_letter_code
_entity_poly.pdbx_strand_id
1 'polypeptide(L)'
;MALPNRLTTTCPQCGATNASTMLTCVKCGAPLKEIDDTDTLAAPMPPSPVSSAAANADIAPASPTLTNPEPPEESHLNQEWIDRVNSQLNRPAEEKVKTAKVVALSTQVLFYIGCALLIILPLSLIGFGTVRAMLHNIFQH
;
A
#
# COMPACT_ATOMS: atom_id res chain seq x y z
N MET A 1 22.11 5.84 -4.87
CA MET A 1 20.70 5.82 -4.39
C MET A 1 20.74 5.48 -2.91
N ALA A 2 20.57 6.46 -2.02
CA ALA A 2 20.56 6.23 -0.58
C ALA A 2 19.18 5.69 -0.15
N LEU A 3 19.15 4.62 0.65
CA LEU A 3 17.90 4.04 1.13
C LEU A 3 17.21 5.00 2.12
N PRO A 4 15.86 5.07 2.12
CA PRO A 4 15.12 5.89 3.06
C PRO A 4 15.38 5.43 4.49
N ASN A 5 15.68 6.42 5.33
CA ASN A 5 15.93 6.32 6.75
C ASN A 5 14.80 5.54 7.43
N ARG A 6 15.05 4.27 7.82
CA ARG A 6 14.09 3.46 8.58
C ARG A 6 14.05 3.99 10.00
N LEU A 7 13.11 4.88 10.28
CA LEU A 7 12.82 5.36 11.63
C LEU A 7 12.37 4.17 12.49
N THR A 8 13.22 3.77 13.43
CA THR A 8 12.93 2.75 14.44
C THR A 8 12.82 3.43 15.79
N THR A 9 12.00 2.87 16.68
CA THR A 9 11.81 3.37 18.04
C THR A 9 12.04 2.24 19.04
N THR A 10 12.63 2.54 20.19
CA THR A 10 12.93 1.55 21.23
C THR A 10 11.88 1.63 22.33
N CYS A 11 11.29 0.49 22.67
CA CYS A 11 10.28 0.40 23.71
C CYS A 11 10.88 0.75 25.09
N PRO A 12 10.32 1.73 25.82
CA PRO A 12 10.84 2.10 27.14
C PRO A 12 10.55 1.06 28.22
N GLN A 13 9.58 0.17 28.01
CA GLN A 13 9.20 -0.86 28.98
C GLN A 13 10.06 -2.12 28.90
N CYS A 14 10.43 -2.57 27.69
CA CYS A 14 11.13 -3.86 27.51
C CYS A 14 12.38 -3.80 26.64
N GLY A 15 12.72 -2.63 26.09
CA GLY A 15 13.89 -2.42 25.24
C GLY A 15 13.78 -2.96 23.81
N ALA A 16 12.61 -3.47 23.39
CA ALA A 16 12.43 -3.98 22.03
C ALA A 16 12.47 -2.85 20.98
N THR A 17 13.14 -3.09 19.85
CA THR A 17 13.12 -2.18 18.70
C THR A 17 11.86 -2.42 17.86
N ASN A 18 11.08 -1.39 17.64
CA ASN A 18 9.84 -1.40 16.87
C ASN A 18 9.92 -0.42 15.70
N ALA A 19 9.04 -0.55 14.72
CA ALA A 19 8.90 0.45 13.66
C ALA A 19 8.30 1.74 14.23
N SER A 20 8.71 2.92 13.73
CA SER A 20 8.20 4.20 14.21
C SER A 20 6.70 4.42 13.98
N THR A 21 6.08 3.61 13.12
CA THR A 21 4.64 3.67 12.83
C THR A 21 3.79 2.79 13.75
N MET A 22 4.41 2.02 14.67
CA MET A 22 3.68 1.15 15.59
C MET A 22 3.23 1.91 16.83
N LEU A 23 1.95 1.78 17.18
CA LEU A 23 1.36 2.38 18.39
C LEU A 23 1.64 1.55 19.65
N THR A 24 1.91 0.26 19.50
CA THR A 24 2.16 -0.69 20.60
C THR A 24 3.38 -1.56 20.34
N CYS A 25 4.04 -1.98 21.41
CA CYS A 25 5.23 -2.81 21.35
C CYS A 25 4.87 -4.25 21.00
N VAL A 26 5.52 -4.80 19.95
CA VAL A 26 5.27 -6.19 19.52
C VAL A 26 5.69 -7.23 20.56
N LYS A 27 6.59 -6.86 21.49
CA LYS A 27 7.14 -7.78 22.49
C LYS A 27 6.33 -7.79 23.79
N CYS A 28 5.89 -6.63 24.28
CA CYS A 28 5.24 -6.51 25.60
C CYS A 28 3.86 -5.87 25.57
N GLY A 29 3.37 -5.42 24.40
CA GLY A 29 2.07 -4.75 24.26
C GLY A 29 2.01 -3.32 24.80
N ALA A 30 3.08 -2.81 25.42
CA ALA A 30 3.10 -1.45 25.97
C ALA A 30 2.97 -0.38 24.86
N PRO A 31 2.29 0.75 25.12
CA PRO A 31 2.14 1.82 24.14
C PRO A 31 3.49 2.50 23.83
N LEU A 32 3.74 2.77 22.55
CA LEU A 32 4.98 3.36 22.02
C LEU A 32 4.77 4.84 21.66
N LYS A 33 4.36 5.65 22.65
CA LYS A 33 4.14 7.11 22.57
C LYS A 33 3.00 7.53 21.64
N GLU A 34 2.17 8.42 22.17
CA GLU A 34 1.10 9.09 21.44
C GLU A 34 1.71 9.95 20.33
N ILE A 35 1.12 9.86 19.14
CA ILE A 35 1.39 10.80 18.07
C ILE A 35 1.03 12.16 18.65
N ASP A 36 2.02 13.06 18.73
CA ASP A 36 1.78 14.45 19.11
C ASP A 36 1.07 15.09 17.91
N ASP A 37 -0.23 14.82 17.79
CA ASP A 37 -1.13 15.40 16.80
C ASP A 37 -1.43 16.86 17.20
N THR A 38 -0.38 17.65 17.42
CA THR A 38 -0.50 19.10 17.66
C THR A 38 -0.72 19.84 16.34
N ASP A 39 -1.69 19.41 15.52
CA ASP A 39 -2.20 20.25 14.43
C ASP A 39 -3.60 19.87 13.91
N THR A 40 -4.54 19.50 14.78
CA THR A 40 -5.95 19.38 14.36
C THR A 40 -6.91 19.90 15.42
N LEU A 41 -7.23 21.19 15.29
CA LEU A 41 -8.41 21.82 15.87
C LEU A 41 -9.68 21.19 15.27
N ALA A 42 -10.18 20.08 15.83
CA ALA A 42 -11.55 19.64 15.59
C ALA A 42 -12.07 18.69 16.70
N ALA A 43 -12.88 19.27 17.59
CA ALA A 43 -13.94 18.71 18.43
C ALA A 43 -13.81 17.28 19.04
N PRO A 44 -13.92 17.13 20.38
CA PRO A 44 -13.92 15.83 21.04
C PRO A 44 -15.27 15.10 20.87
N MET A 45 -15.23 13.87 20.35
CA MET A 45 -16.29 12.89 20.60
C MET A 45 -16.02 12.16 21.93
N PRO A 46 -17.04 11.92 22.77
CA PRO A 46 -16.86 11.22 24.03
C PRO A 46 -16.53 9.73 23.82
N PRO A 47 -15.58 9.15 24.57
CA PRO A 47 -15.32 7.72 24.55
C PRO A 47 -16.43 6.95 25.26
N SER A 48 -16.88 5.84 24.65
CA SER A 48 -17.75 4.86 25.32
C SER A 48 -16.94 4.03 26.32
N PRO A 49 -17.51 3.68 27.49
CA PRO A 49 -16.81 2.92 28.52
C PRO A 49 -16.66 1.44 28.15
N VAL A 50 -15.41 0.98 28.10
CA VAL A 50 -15.05 -0.44 28.09
C VAL A 50 -15.29 -1.04 29.48
N SER A 51 -16.11 -2.08 29.55
CA SER A 51 -16.32 -2.87 30.76
C SER A 51 -15.33 -4.04 30.79
N SER A 52 -14.44 -3.98 31.78
CA SER A 52 -13.49 -5.02 32.15
C SER A 52 -14.14 -6.06 33.08
N ALA A 53 -13.84 -7.34 32.85
CA ALA A 53 -13.90 -8.38 33.88
C ALA A 53 -12.80 -9.40 33.56
N ALA A 54 -11.69 -9.34 34.29
CA ALA A 54 -11.42 -10.13 35.51
C ALA A 54 -11.01 -11.57 35.15
N ALA A 55 -9.71 -11.84 35.15
CA ALA A 55 -8.97 -12.40 36.29
C ALA A 55 -9.19 -13.91 36.42
N ASN A 56 -8.11 -14.68 36.36
CA ASN A 56 -7.92 -15.82 37.25
C ASN A 56 -6.42 -16.13 37.38
N ALA A 57 -6.00 -16.13 38.64
CA ALA A 57 -4.70 -16.51 39.12
C ALA A 57 -4.70 -17.99 39.52
N ASP A 58 -3.47 -18.52 39.62
CA ASP A 58 -3.02 -19.64 40.44
C ASP A 58 -3.57 -21.04 40.14
N ILE A 59 -2.64 -21.96 39.83
CA ILE A 59 -2.39 -23.23 40.55
C ILE A 59 -1.14 -23.87 39.91
N ALA A 60 -0.07 -24.01 40.71
CA ALA A 60 0.99 -25.00 40.49
C ALA A 60 0.59 -26.31 41.20
N PRO A 61 0.89 -27.50 40.64
CA PRO A 61 1.95 -28.29 41.26
C PRO A 61 2.76 -29.23 40.34
N ALA A 62 3.93 -29.60 40.87
CA ALA A 62 4.71 -30.82 40.66
C ALA A 62 5.35 -31.11 39.29
N SER A 63 6.69 -31.10 39.28
CA SER A 63 7.56 -31.67 38.25
C SER A 63 7.27 -33.15 37.98
N PRO A 64 6.95 -33.54 36.74
CA PRO A 64 7.12 -34.90 36.28
C PRO A 64 8.52 -35.12 35.66
N THR A 65 9.01 -36.33 35.90
CA THR A 65 10.25 -36.92 35.44
C THR A 65 10.53 -36.69 33.94
N LEU A 66 11.77 -36.28 33.67
CA LEU A 66 12.35 -35.99 32.36
C LEU A 66 12.58 -37.28 31.55
N THR A 67 11.56 -37.81 30.89
CA THR A 67 11.76 -38.59 29.66
C THR A 67 11.76 -37.61 28.51
N ASN A 68 12.92 -37.39 27.89
CA ASN A 68 13.10 -36.50 26.74
C ASN A 68 12.13 -36.93 25.62
N PRO A 69 11.02 -36.22 25.40
CA PRO A 69 10.11 -36.52 24.31
C PRO A 69 10.80 -36.13 23.00
N GLU A 70 10.65 -36.96 21.98
CA GLU A 70 11.03 -36.62 20.62
C GLU A 70 10.47 -35.21 20.29
N PRO A 71 11.30 -34.31 19.71
CA PRO A 71 10.94 -32.91 19.54
C PRO A 71 9.61 -32.79 18.79
N PRO A 72 8.67 -31.98 19.30
CA PRO A 72 7.32 -31.92 18.77
C PRO A 72 7.33 -31.56 17.28
N GLU A 73 6.44 -32.21 16.54
CA GLU A 73 6.14 -32.07 15.11
C GLU A 73 5.77 -30.62 14.68
N GLU A 74 5.79 -29.65 15.60
CA GLU A 74 5.56 -28.22 15.34
C GLU A 74 6.58 -27.56 14.40
N SER A 75 7.77 -28.16 14.24
CA SER A 75 8.79 -27.61 13.33
C SER A 75 8.35 -27.65 11.86
N HIS A 76 7.52 -28.63 11.47
CA HIS A 76 7.01 -28.77 10.11
C HIS A 76 5.90 -27.75 9.79
N LEU A 77 5.03 -27.44 10.76
CA LEU A 77 3.95 -26.47 10.57
C LEU A 77 4.49 -25.05 10.39
N ASN A 78 5.56 -24.70 11.11
CA ASN A 78 6.22 -23.41 10.95
C ASN A 78 6.94 -23.31 9.60
N GLN A 79 7.50 -24.41 9.10
CA GLN A 79 8.17 -24.42 7.80
C GLN A 79 7.19 -24.19 6.65
N GLU A 80 6.01 -24.81 6.69
CA GLU A 80 4.97 -24.61 5.66
C GLU A 80 4.45 -23.16 5.65
N TRP A 81 4.30 -22.54 6.82
CA TRP A 81 3.91 -21.13 6.90
C TRP A 81 4.98 -20.20 6.31
N ILE A 82 6.26 -20.45 6.62
CA ILE A 82 7.39 -19.68 6.07
C ILE A 82 7.42 -19.81 4.54
N ASP A 83 7.24 -21.00 3.99
CA ASP A 83 7.22 -21.23 2.54
C ASP A 83 6.03 -20.54 1.87
N ARG A 84 4.86 -20.52 2.52
CA ARG A 84 3.67 -19.82 2.03
C ARG A 84 3.88 -18.29 2.03
N VAL A 85 4.49 -17.74 3.06
CA VAL A 85 4.82 -16.29 3.13
C VAL A 85 5.88 -15.92 2.08
N ASN A 86 6.94 -16.73 1.94
CA ASN A 86 7.97 -16.51 0.94
C ASN A 86 7.43 -16.63 -0.48
N SER A 87 6.50 -17.57 -0.74
CA SER A 87 5.78 -17.70 -2.02
C SER A 87 4.97 -16.44 -2.37
N GLN A 88 4.35 -15.80 -1.37
CA GLN A 88 3.59 -14.56 -1.56
C GLN A 88 4.51 -13.35 -1.76
N LEU A 89 5.65 -13.29 -1.05
CA LEU A 89 6.63 -12.20 -1.22
C LEU A 89 7.39 -12.31 -2.54
N ASN A 90 7.72 -13.52 -2.98
CA ASN A 90 8.37 -13.81 -4.26
C ASN A 90 7.38 -14.02 -5.40
N ARG A 91 6.10 -13.69 -5.22
CA ARG A 91 5.14 -13.72 -6.33
C ARG A 91 5.68 -12.78 -7.42
N PRO A 92 6.10 -13.32 -8.57
CA PRO A 92 7.16 -12.71 -9.33
C PRO A 92 6.67 -11.45 -10.02
N ALA A 93 7.62 -10.53 -10.22
CA ALA A 93 7.50 -9.32 -11.03
C ALA A 93 6.98 -9.54 -12.48
N GLU A 94 6.62 -10.77 -12.86
CA GLU A 94 6.00 -11.12 -14.14
C GLU A 94 4.65 -10.45 -14.38
N GLU A 95 3.86 -10.18 -13.33
CA GLU A 95 2.62 -9.44 -13.50
C GLU A 95 2.89 -7.97 -13.89
N LYS A 96 3.99 -7.39 -13.39
CA LYS A 96 4.39 -6.01 -13.72
C LYS A 96 4.85 -5.85 -15.18
N VAL A 97 5.36 -6.91 -15.80
CA VAL A 97 5.81 -6.87 -17.21
C VAL A 97 4.63 -6.77 -18.17
N LYS A 98 3.50 -7.40 -17.85
CA LYS A 98 2.29 -7.30 -18.68
C LYS A 98 1.69 -5.90 -18.62
N THR A 99 1.67 -5.29 -17.44
CA THR A 99 1.16 -3.92 -17.25
C THR A 99 2.03 -2.88 -17.97
N ALA A 100 3.36 -3.07 -17.98
CA ALA A 100 4.27 -2.14 -18.66
C ALA A 100 4.05 -2.08 -20.19
N LYS A 101 3.80 -3.23 -20.84
CA LYS A 101 3.52 -3.29 -22.29
C LYS A 101 2.21 -2.61 -22.65
N VAL A 102 1.16 -2.81 -21.83
CA VAL A 102 -0.15 -2.18 -22.04
C VAL A 102 -0.05 -0.66 -21.92
N VAL A 103 0.67 -0.16 -20.91
CA VAL A 103 0.86 1.28 -20.72
C VAL A 103 1.62 1.89 -21.91
N ALA A 104 2.71 1.25 -22.36
CA ALA A 104 3.51 1.73 -23.49
C ALA A 104 2.69 1.81 -24.80
N LEU A 105 1.90 0.78 -25.10
CA LEU A 105 1.02 0.77 -26.27
C LEU A 105 -0.07 1.85 -26.17
N SER A 106 -0.66 2.05 -24.99
CA SER A 106 -1.70 3.08 -24.80
C SER A 106 -1.15 4.50 -25.07
N THR A 107 0.06 4.80 -24.60
CA THR A 107 0.69 6.10 -24.80
C THR A 107 1.01 6.35 -26.27
N GLN A 108 1.46 5.32 -26.98
CA GLN A 108 1.74 5.42 -28.41
C GLN A 108 0.47 5.69 -29.23
N VAL A 109 -0.64 4.99 -28.94
CA VAL A 109 -1.92 5.22 -29.61
C VAL A 109 -2.43 6.64 -29.39
N LEU A 110 -2.38 7.14 -28.14
CA LEU A 110 -2.80 8.51 -27.83
C LEU A 110 -1.94 9.57 -28.55
N PHE A 111 -0.63 9.33 -28.67
CA PHE A 111 0.26 10.22 -29.42
C PHE A 111 -0.13 10.31 -30.90
N TYR A 112 -0.39 9.17 -31.56
CA TYR A 112 -0.82 9.17 -32.96
C TYR A 112 -2.17 9.86 -33.17
N ILE A 113 -3.15 9.65 -32.27
CA ILE A 113 -4.44 10.33 -32.33
C ILE A 113 -4.24 11.85 -32.19
N GLY A 114 -3.43 12.29 -31.23
CA GLY A 114 -3.10 13.71 -31.05
C GLY A 114 -2.46 14.33 -32.29
N CYS A 115 -1.47 13.66 -32.89
CA CYS A 115 -0.83 14.12 -34.13
C CYS A 115 -1.81 14.17 -35.30
N ALA A 116 -2.68 13.16 -35.46
CA ALA A 116 -3.68 13.14 -36.52
C ALA A 116 -4.66 14.31 -36.39
N LEU A 117 -5.16 14.57 -35.17
CA LEU A 117 -6.05 15.70 -34.91
C LEU A 117 -5.37 17.05 -35.19
N LEU A 118 -4.10 17.22 -34.79
CA LEU A 118 -3.33 18.43 -35.06
C LEU A 118 -3.14 18.71 -36.56
N ILE A 119 -3.09 17.67 -37.40
CA ILE A 119 -2.95 17.83 -38.85
C ILE A 119 -4.31 18.00 -39.54
N ILE A 120 -5.33 17.24 -39.12
CA ILE A 120 -6.65 17.21 -39.77
C ILE A 120 -7.48 18.46 -39.45
N LEU A 121 -7.42 18.99 -38.21
CA LEU A 121 -8.16 20.19 -37.83
C LEU A 121 -7.84 21.41 -38.73
N PRO A 122 -6.56 21.81 -38.93
CA PRO A 122 -6.25 22.99 -39.72
C PRO A 122 -6.61 22.78 -41.20
N LEU A 123 -6.40 21.58 -41.76
CA LEU A 123 -6.81 21.27 -43.13
C LEU A 123 -8.32 21.42 -43.32
N SER A 124 -9.10 20.97 -42.33
CA SER A 124 -10.55 21.12 -42.35
C SER A 124 -10.94 22.60 -42.27
N LEU A 125 -10.33 23.38 -41.37
CA LEU A 125 -10.62 24.82 -41.25
C LEU A 125 -10.27 25.61 -42.52
N ILE A 126 -9.14 25.28 -43.16
CA ILE A 126 -8.74 25.90 -44.44
C ILE A 126 -9.74 25.53 -45.54
N GLY A 127 -10.12 24.25 -45.65
CA GLY A 127 -11.10 23.79 -46.65
C GLY A 127 -12.49 24.41 -46.45
N PHE A 128 -12.96 24.50 -45.20
CA PHE A 128 -14.24 25.17 -44.91
C PHE A 128 -14.18 26.68 -45.21
N GLY A 129 -13.05 27.33 -44.97
CA GLY A 129 -12.84 28.75 -45.28
C GLY A 129 -12.94 29.03 -46.77
N THR A 130 -12.31 28.21 -47.62
CA THR A 130 -12.34 28.40 -49.08
C THR A 130 -13.72 28.11 -49.67
N VAL A 131 -14.39 27.04 -49.21
CA VAL A 131 -15.76 26.72 -49.65
C VAL A 131 -16.72 27.84 -49.26
N ARG A 132 -16.62 28.37 -48.04
CA ARG A 132 -17.42 29.52 -47.59
C ARG A 132 -17.17 30.77 -48.42
N ALA A 133 -15.90 31.06 -48.75
CA ALA A 133 -15.55 32.20 -49.59
C ALA A 133 -16.09 32.07 -51.02
N MET A 134 -16.02 30.87 -51.60
CA MET A 134 -16.61 30.59 -52.92
C MET A 134 -18.14 30.74 -52.92
N LEU A 135 -18.82 30.19 -51.90
CA LEU A 135 -20.26 30.36 -51.74
C LEU A 135 -20.65 31.84 -51.63
N HIS A 136 -19.93 32.62 -50.82
CA HIS A 136 -20.21 34.05 -50.69
C HIS A 136 -20.06 34.81 -52.00
N ASN A 137 -19.06 34.47 -52.83
CA ASN A 137 -18.87 35.08 -54.15
C ASN A 137 -20.01 34.73 -55.12
N ILE A 138 -20.48 33.47 -55.12
CA ILE A 138 -21.60 33.03 -55.98
C ILE A 138 -22.91 33.75 -55.64
N PHE A 139 -23.17 34.03 -54.36
CA PHE A 139 -24.41 34.70 -53.94
C PHE A 139 -24.39 36.24 -54.07
N GLN A 140 -23.23 36.84 -54.38
CA GLN A 140 -23.09 38.29 -54.55
C GLN A 140 -23.34 38.77 -56.00
N HIS A 141 -23.43 37.83 -56.96
CA HIS A 141 -23.70 38.10 -58.38
C HIS A 141 -25.08 37.61 -58.79
#